data_AF-A0A535XBA4-F1
#
_entry.id   AF-A0A535XBA4-F1
#
_cell.length_a   1.000
_cell.length_b   1.000
_cell.length_c   1.000
_cell.angle_alpha   90.00
_cell.angle_beta   90.00
_cell.angle_gamma   90.00
#
_symmetry.space_group_name_H-M   'P 1'
#
loop_
_entity.id
_entity.type
_entity.pdbx_description
1 polymer ?
#
loop_
_entity_poly.entity_id
_entity_poly.type
_entity_poly.pdbx_seq_one_letter_code
_entity_poly.pdbx_strand_id
1 'polypeptide(L)'
;MSTQAQDLPKDYQYGWEDKDAVYRNKKHKGLSEDVVREISQTYKQEPDWMLQRRLKALRHYKQRSMPTWGADLSALDFEDIYYYLQASDKSEKSWEDVPAYVKR
;
A
#
# COMPACT_ATOMS: atom_id res chain seq x y z
N MET A 1 -16.96 -20.65 -17.89
CA MET A 1 -16.12 -19.64 -18.57
C MET A 1 -15.21 -19.04 -17.50
N SER A 2 -14.04 -19.62 -17.27
CA SER A 2 -13.06 -19.07 -16.32
C SER A 2 -12.38 -17.88 -16.97
N THR A 3 -12.66 -16.68 -16.50
CA THR A 3 -11.93 -15.47 -16.87
C THR A 3 -10.50 -15.65 -16.36
N GLN A 4 -9.56 -15.97 -17.26
CA GLN A 4 -8.15 -15.99 -16.91
C GLN A 4 -7.71 -14.54 -16.65
N ALA A 5 -6.79 -14.33 -15.70
CA ALA A 5 -6.21 -13.02 -15.38
C ALA A 5 -5.51 -12.31 -16.57
N GLN A 6 -5.46 -12.95 -17.74
CA GLN A 6 -4.82 -12.48 -18.97
C GLN A 6 -5.64 -11.44 -19.76
N ASP A 7 -6.93 -11.26 -19.47
CA ASP A 7 -7.81 -10.31 -20.18
C ASP A 7 -7.86 -8.91 -19.55
N LEU A 8 -7.03 -8.62 -18.54
CA LEU A 8 -6.88 -7.25 -18.07
C LEU A 8 -6.10 -6.46 -19.13
N PRO A 9 -6.65 -5.35 -19.68
CA PRO A 9 -5.90 -4.50 -20.58
C PRO A 9 -4.60 -4.09 -19.89
N LYS A 10 -3.47 -4.40 -20.53
CA LYS A 10 -2.13 -4.12 -20.00
C LYS A 10 -1.93 -2.64 -19.68
N ASP A 11 -2.62 -1.80 -20.45
CA ASP A 11 -2.64 -0.36 -20.27
C ASP A 11 -3.99 0.06 -19.69
N TYR A 12 -3.93 0.80 -18.60
CA TYR A 12 -5.11 1.38 -17.96
C TYR A 12 -5.79 2.37 -18.93
N GLN A 13 -6.95 2.00 -19.47
CA GLN A 13 -7.64 2.72 -20.55
C GLN A 13 -7.85 4.22 -20.28
N TYR A 14 -8.02 4.61 -19.01
CA TYR A 14 -8.28 5.99 -18.61
C TYR A 14 -7.01 6.80 -18.31
N GLY A 15 -5.84 6.17 -18.34
CA GLY A 15 -4.54 6.86 -18.25
C GLY A 15 -4.29 7.63 -16.96
N TRP A 16 -5.00 7.31 -15.86
CA TRP A 16 -4.74 7.90 -14.54
C TRP A 16 -3.46 7.31 -13.95
N GLU A 17 -2.32 7.83 -14.39
CA GLU A 17 -1.02 7.54 -13.84
C GLU A 17 -0.30 8.85 -13.51
N ASP A 18 0.29 8.91 -12.32
CA ASP A 18 1.08 10.05 -11.90
C ASP A 18 2.56 9.74 -12.15
N LYS A 19 3.03 10.05 -13.37
CA LYS A 19 4.40 9.75 -13.81
C LYS A 19 5.47 10.51 -13.00
N ASP A 20 5.08 11.66 -12.46
CA ASP A 20 5.97 12.55 -11.73
C ASP A 20 5.94 12.29 -10.22
N ALA A 21 5.07 11.39 -9.74
CA ALA A 21 5.00 11.02 -8.32
C ALA A 21 6.26 10.27 -7.85
N VAL A 22 6.98 10.89 -6.92
CA VAL A 22 8.12 10.28 -6.24
C VAL A 22 7.65 9.60 -4.96
N TYR A 23 7.44 8.28 -5.01
CA TYR A 23 7.06 7.50 -3.82
C TYR A 23 8.25 7.18 -2.92
N ARG A 24 8.09 7.46 -1.62
CA ARG A 24 8.94 6.96 -0.53
C ARG A 24 8.41 5.60 -0.09
N ASN A 25 9.34 4.70 0.24
CA ASN A 25 9.13 3.28 0.58
C ASN A 25 9.03 2.26 -0.58
N LYS A 26 9.67 2.52 -1.72
CA LYS A 26 9.82 1.49 -2.79
C LYS A 26 10.77 0.33 -2.42
N LYS A 27 11.32 0.26 -1.19
CA LYS A 27 12.38 -0.71 -0.85
C LYS A 27 11.87 -1.99 -0.19
N HIS A 28 10.74 -1.95 0.51
CA HIS A 28 10.25 -3.09 1.27
C HIS A 28 8.94 -3.60 0.69
N LYS A 29 9.01 -4.73 -0.02
CA LYS A 29 7.84 -5.53 -0.40
C LYS A 29 7.47 -6.47 0.73
N GLY A 30 6.22 -6.90 0.76
CA GLY A 30 5.69 -7.84 1.75
C GLY A 30 5.34 -7.18 3.08
N LEU A 31 4.73 -7.97 3.98
CA LEU A 31 4.22 -7.48 5.26
C LEU A 31 4.93 -8.16 6.44
N SER A 32 5.95 -7.48 6.97
CA SER A 32 6.73 -7.92 8.13
C SER A 32 6.54 -7.01 9.35
N GLU A 33 7.01 -7.46 10.51
CA GLU A 33 7.02 -6.61 11.72
C GLU A 33 7.91 -5.39 11.53
N ASP A 34 9.03 -5.53 10.81
CA ASP A 34 9.96 -4.45 10.54
C ASP A 34 9.29 -3.36 9.69
N VAL A 35 8.55 -3.74 8.64
CA VAL A 35 7.75 -2.81 7.83
C VAL A 35 6.74 -2.07 8.70
N VAL A 36 6.03 -2.78 9.59
CA VAL A 36 5.05 -2.15 10.49
C VAL A 36 5.71 -1.17 11.46
N ARG A 37 6.88 -1.52 12.02
CA ARG A 37 7.65 -0.66 12.92
C ARG A 37 8.17 0.58 12.19
N GLU A 38 8.71 0.40 10.99
CA GLU A 38 9.18 1.49 10.15
C GLU A 38 8.04 2.47 9.81
N ILE A 39 6.88 1.96 9.38
CA ILE A 39 5.67 2.77 9.15
C ILE A 39 5.30 3.60 10.38
N SER A 40 5.23 2.93 11.54
CA SER A 40 4.78 3.56 12.79
C SER A 40 5.75 4.62 13.29
N GLN A 41 7.06 4.32 13.27
CA GLN A 41 8.08 5.16 13.90
C GLN A 41 8.62 6.22 12.95
N THR A 42 9.01 5.81 11.74
CA THR A 42 9.70 6.68 10.78
C THR A 42 8.73 7.62 10.06
N TYR A 43 7.57 7.12 9.64
CA TYR A 43 6.68 7.87 8.75
C TYR A 43 5.47 8.47 9.45
N LYS A 44 4.87 7.75 10.41
CA LYS A 44 3.64 8.19 11.09
C LYS A 44 3.88 8.79 12.47
N GLN A 45 5.04 8.56 13.07
CA GLN A 45 5.40 9.04 14.41
C GLN A 45 4.29 8.76 15.44
N GLU A 46 3.75 7.54 15.42
CA GLU A 46 2.60 7.15 16.23
C GLU A 46 3.02 6.84 17.68
N PRO A 47 2.11 7.05 18.66
CA PRO A 47 2.35 6.62 20.03
C PRO A 47 2.43 5.10 20.15
N ASP A 48 3.11 4.59 21.18
CA ASP A 48 3.40 3.16 21.35
C ASP A 48 2.16 2.25 21.31
N TRP A 49 1.04 2.70 21.87
CA TRP A 49 -0.19 1.91 21.88
C TRP A 49 -0.71 1.61 20.46
N MET A 50 -0.49 2.51 19.50
CA MET A 50 -0.84 2.30 18.10
C MET A 50 0.07 1.29 17.43
N LEU A 51 1.39 1.35 17.68
CA LEU A 51 2.33 0.33 17.22
C LEU A 51 1.93 -1.06 17.74
N GLN A 52 1.62 -1.18 19.02
CA GLN A 52 1.18 -2.45 19.61
C GLN A 52 -0.11 -2.97 18.97
N ARG A 53 -1.06 -2.06 18.65
CA ARG A 53 -2.29 -2.42 17.95
C ARG A 53 -2.02 -2.95 16.54
N ARG A 54 -1.11 -2.31 15.80
CA ARG A 54 -0.69 -2.76 14.46
C ARG A 54 0.00 -4.12 14.50
N LEU A 55 0.93 -4.33 15.43
CA LEU A 55 1.61 -5.62 15.61
C LEU A 55 0.62 -6.73 15.99
N LYS A 56 -0.36 -6.42 16.84
CA LYS A 56 -1.45 -7.37 17.15
C LYS A 56 -2.26 -7.74 15.91
N ALA A 57 -2.60 -6.76 15.08
CA ALA A 57 -3.32 -7.02 13.82
C ALA A 57 -2.49 -7.88 12.85
N LEU A 58 -1.19 -7.63 12.73
CA LEU A 58 -0.28 -8.44 11.90
C LEU A 58 -0.24 -9.90 12.36
N ARG A 59 -0.18 -10.14 13.68
CA ARG A 59 -0.24 -11.51 14.22
C ARG A 59 -1.56 -12.19 13.86
N HIS A 60 -2.69 -11.49 13.99
CA HIS A 60 -3.99 -12.04 13.59
C HIS A 60 -4.08 -12.31 12.09
N TYR A 61 -3.50 -11.45 11.25
CA TYR A 61 -3.42 -11.66 9.80
C TYR A 61 -2.67 -12.96 9.48
N LYS A 62 -1.46 -13.14 10.03
CA LYS A 62 -0.62 -14.33 9.78
C LYS A 62 -1.24 -15.65 10.29
N GLN A 63 -2.12 -15.58 11.29
CA GLN A 63 -2.80 -16.76 11.84
C GLN A 63 -4.05 -17.16 11.07
N ARG A 64 -4.61 -16.26 10.24
CA ARG A 64 -5.83 -16.53 9.50
C ARG A 64 -5.48 -17.17 8.16
N SER A 65 -6.13 -18.28 7.85
CA SER A 65 -6.08 -18.86 6.50
C SER A 65 -6.80 -17.96 5.50
N MET A 66 -6.43 -18.09 4.23
CA MET A 66 -7.13 -17.40 3.14
C MET A 66 -8.62 -17.79 3.15
N PRO A 67 -9.55 -16.82 3.11
CA PRO A 67 -10.97 -17.14 3.02
C PRO A 67 -11.28 -17.89 1.72
N THR A 68 -12.29 -18.77 1.77
CA THR A 68 -12.73 -19.57 0.62
C THR A 68 -13.86 -18.93 -0.19
N TRP A 69 -14.25 -17.71 0.17
CA TRP A 69 -15.32 -16.96 -0.47
C TRP A 69 -14.74 -15.71 -1.14
N GLY A 70 -15.37 -15.26 -2.24
CA GLY A 70 -14.94 -14.08 -2.99
C GLY A 70 -14.15 -14.41 -4.26
N ALA A 71 -13.33 -13.47 -4.71
CA ALA A 71 -12.47 -13.64 -5.88
C ALA A 71 -11.35 -14.64 -5.59
N ASP A 72 -10.89 -15.32 -6.65
CA ASP A 72 -9.73 -16.20 -6.55
C ASP A 72 -8.45 -15.36 -6.38
N LEU A 73 -7.77 -15.56 -5.26
CA LEU A 73 -6.51 -14.90 -4.91
C LEU A 73 -5.30 -15.84 -5.03
N SER A 74 -5.47 -17.04 -5.60
CA SER A 74 -4.38 -18.02 -5.75
C SER A 74 -3.19 -17.50 -6.56
N ALA A 75 -3.43 -16.57 -7.48
CA ALA A 75 -2.40 -15.93 -8.29
C ALA A 75 -1.73 -14.71 -7.62
N LEU A 76 -2.22 -14.26 -6.46
CA LEU A 76 -1.70 -13.06 -5.80
C LEU A 76 -0.54 -13.41 -4.87
N ASP A 77 0.63 -12.83 -5.14
CA ASP A 77 1.78 -12.88 -4.24
C ASP A 77 1.74 -11.69 -3.27
N PHE A 78 1.38 -11.96 -2.01
CA PHE A 78 1.34 -10.94 -0.96
C PHE A 78 2.72 -10.42 -0.57
N GLU A 79 3.77 -11.22 -0.77
CA GLU A 79 5.14 -10.80 -0.48
C GLU A 79 5.69 -9.85 -1.55
N ASP A 80 5.03 -9.74 -2.71
CA ASP A 80 5.43 -8.82 -3.78
C ASP A 80 4.76 -7.42 -3.69
N ILE A 81 3.87 -7.22 -2.70
CA ILE A 81 3.07 -5.99 -2.56
C ILE A 81 3.82 -4.93 -1.75
N TYR A 82 3.76 -3.67 -2.20
CA TYR A 82 4.13 -2.51 -1.40
C TYR A 82 2.93 -2.07 -0.53
N TYR A 83 2.98 -2.36 0.77
CA TYR A 83 1.88 -2.06 1.69
C TYR A 83 1.80 -0.59 2.15
N TYR A 84 2.87 0.18 1.95
CA TYR A 84 2.90 1.60 2.29
C TYR A 84 3.73 2.36 1.28
N LEU A 85 3.11 3.33 0.62
CA LEU A 85 3.75 4.28 -0.28
C LEU A 85 3.36 5.69 0.17
N GLN A 86 4.32 6.59 0.19
CA GLN A 86 4.09 7.99 0.53
C GLN A 86 4.61 8.89 -0.60
N ALA A 87 3.72 9.65 -1.24
CA ALA A 87 4.08 10.54 -2.35
C ALA A 87 4.65 11.89 -1.89
N SER A 88 4.30 12.35 -0.67
CA SER A 88 4.69 13.65 -0.13
C SER A 88 5.03 13.55 1.37
N ASP A 89 6.01 14.33 1.81
CA ASP A 89 6.39 14.45 3.23
C ASP A 89 5.33 15.17 4.07
N LYS A 90 4.46 15.97 3.43
CA LYS A 90 3.47 16.80 4.11
C LYS A 90 2.09 16.63 3.50
N SER A 91 1.10 16.52 4.38
CA SER A 91 -0.29 16.74 4.01
C SER A 91 -0.53 18.25 4.00
N GLU A 92 -0.76 18.78 2.80
CA GLU A 92 -1.06 20.19 2.61
C GLU A 92 -2.53 20.47 2.91
N LYS A 93 -2.81 21.61 3.57
CA LYS A 93 -4.17 21.96 4.01
C LYS A 93 -4.90 22.88 3.03
N SER A 94 -4.16 23.53 2.13
CA SER A 94 -4.69 24.41 1.10
C SER A 94 -4.39 23.85 -0.28
N TRP A 95 -5.30 24.07 -1.23
CA TRP A 95 -5.06 23.76 -2.64
C TRP A 95 -3.80 24.46 -3.17
N GLU A 96 -3.49 25.65 -2.65
CA GLU A 96 -2.34 26.42 -3.10
C GLU A 96 -0.99 25.80 -2.73
N ASP A 97 -0.96 25.00 -1.68
CA ASP A 97 0.27 24.41 -1.14
C ASP A 97 0.62 23.07 -1.80
N VAL A 98 -0.31 22.49 -2.58
CA VAL A 98 -0.10 21.21 -3.27
C VAL A 98 0.93 21.37 -4.41
N PRO A 99 1.84 20.38 -4.62
CA PRO A 99 2.82 20.43 -5.70
C PRO A 99 2.23 20.72 -7.09
N ALA A 100 2.98 21.44 -7.91
CA ALA A 100 2.53 21.91 -9.22
C ALA A 100 2.09 20.80 -10.19
N TYR A 101 2.61 19.58 -10.05
CA TYR A 101 2.21 18.44 -10.90
C TYR A 101 0.77 17.98 -10.63
N VAL A 102 0.26 18.16 -9.41
CA VAL A 102 -1.15 17.84 -9.04
C VAL A 102 -2.12 18.88 -9.58
N LYS A 103 -1.66 20.11 -9.83
CA LYS A 103 -2.48 21.23 -10.31
C LYS A 103 -2.65 21.27 -11.84
N ARG A 104 -1.98 20.39 -12.58
CA ARG A 104 -2.00 20.36 -14.06
C ARG A 104 -3.17 19.59 -14.63
#